data_AF-A0A2E6PIN3-F1
#
_entry.id   AF-A0A2E6PIN3-F1
#
_cell.length_a   1.000
_cell.length_b   1.000
_cell.length_c   1.000
_cell.angle_alpha   90.00
_cell.angle_beta   90.00
_cell.angle_gamma   90.00
#
_symmetry.space_group_name_H-M   'P 1'
#
loop_
_entity.id
_entity.type
_entity.pdbx_description
1 polymer ?
#
loop_
_entity_poly.entity_id
_entity_poly.type
_entity_poly.pdbx_seq_one_letter_code
_entity_poly.pdbx_strand_id
1 'polypeptide(L)'
;MTGRMDQVNVIVAHSLEARPLINRFELKPNKIEASLTVYSNDAGIRLIITGVGKQSSFAATSRLADLRENSFEEREGWLNIGIAGHKSANIGAGLLANKIIDASSAKAVYPVPLLLDIPSSVVITVDQPDLDYCEEAAYEMEAFGFWSA
;
A
#
# COMPACT_ATOMS: atom_id res chain seq x y z
N MET A 1 1.29 23.56 -22.93
CA MET A 1 1.59 22.13 -22.69
C MET A 1 2.14 22.02 -21.28
N THR A 2 1.27 21.89 -20.29
CA THR A 2 1.67 21.48 -18.94
C THR A 2 1.95 19.99 -19.00
N GLY A 3 3.24 19.61 -19.02
CA GLY A 3 3.63 18.22 -18.95
C GLY A 3 3.03 17.60 -17.69
N ARG A 4 2.30 16.50 -17.83
CA ARG A 4 1.67 15.80 -16.72
C ARG A 4 2.77 15.12 -15.90
N MET A 5 2.74 15.32 -14.59
CA MET A 5 3.86 15.00 -13.70
C MET A 5 3.80 13.53 -13.26
N ASP A 6 4.96 12.88 -13.09
CA ASP A 6 5.06 11.54 -12.52
C ASP A 6 4.32 11.49 -11.17
N GLN A 7 3.56 10.42 -10.94
CA GLN A 7 2.68 10.30 -9.77
C GLN A 7 3.06 9.09 -8.90
N VAL A 8 3.01 9.27 -7.59
CA VAL A 8 3.18 8.20 -6.60
C VAL A 8 1.88 8.02 -5.84
N ASN A 9 1.30 6.84 -5.93
CA ASN A 9 0.10 6.44 -5.22
C ASN A 9 0.48 5.62 -3.99
N VAL A 10 0.13 6.13 -2.81
CA VAL A 10 0.40 5.50 -1.52
C VAL A 10 -0.91 4.98 -0.94
N ILE A 11 -0.97 3.67 -0.74
CA ILE A 11 -2.14 2.93 -0.27
C ILE A 11 -1.92 2.56 1.18
N VAL A 12 -2.79 3.03 2.07
CA VAL A 12 -2.75 2.71 3.51
C VAL A 12 -4.12 2.24 4.01
N ALA A 13 -4.14 1.39 5.03
CA ALA A 13 -5.38 0.80 5.52
C ALA A 13 -6.11 1.77 6.46
N HIS A 14 -5.37 2.48 7.32
CA HIS A 14 -5.96 3.22 8.43
C HIS A 14 -5.37 4.63 8.63
N SER A 15 -6.16 5.51 9.26
CA SER A 15 -5.80 6.91 9.54
C SER A 15 -4.52 7.08 10.37
N LEU A 16 -4.22 6.11 11.24
CA LEU A 16 -2.99 6.12 12.05
C LEU A 16 -1.72 5.96 11.21
N GLU A 17 -1.80 5.19 10.12
CA GLU A 17 -0.72 5.03 9.14
C GLU A 17 -0.64 6.24 8.21
N ALA A 18 -1.80 6.79 7.83
CA ALA A 18 -1.90 7.94 6.95
C ALA A 18 -1.32 9.21 7.55
N ARG A 19 -1.63 9.50 8.82
CA ARG A 19 -1.31 10.77 9.49
C ARG A 19 0.18 11.17 9.39
N PRO A 20 1.16 10.31 9.72
CA PRO A 20 2.58 10.68 9.60
C PRO A 20 2.97 11.02 8.16
N LEU A 21 2.44 10.30 7.16
CA LEU A 21 2.71 10.56 5.75
C LEU A 21 2.07 11.85 5.26
N ILE A 22 0.80 12.09 5.64
CA ILE A 22 0.07 13.34 5.36
C ILE A 22 0.87 14.53 5.89
N ASN A 23 1.34 14.47 7.14
CA ASN A 23 2.11 15.55 7.74
C ASN A 23 3.48 15.72 7.06
N ARG A 24 4.18 14.62 6.78
CA ARG A 24 5.54 14.64 6.20
C ARG A 24 5.58 15.20 4.78
N PHE A 25 4.54 14.97 4.00
CA PHE A 25 4.42 15.39 2.60
C PHE A 25 3.45 16.55 2.39
N GLU A 26 2.93 17.13 3.49
CA GLU A 26 1.99 18.25 3.49
C GLU A 26 0.75 18.00 2.61
N LEU A 27 0.24 16.76 2.64
CA LEU A 27 -0.88 16.36 1.80
C LEU A 27 -2.16 17.05 2.25
N LYS A 28 -2.96 17.50 1.28
CA LYS A 28 -4.26 18.15 1.51
C LYS A 28 -5.39 17.24 1.05
N PRO A 29 -6.59 17.32 1.68
CA PRO A 29 -7.74 16.56 1.22
C PRO A 29 -8.02 16.82 -0.26
N ASN A 30 -8.20 15.74 -1.03
CA ASN A 30 -8.53 15.79 -2.44
C ASN A 30 -9.89 15.12 -2.66
N LYS A 31 -10.82 15.86 -3.25
CA LYS A 31 -12.20 15.40 -3.49
C LYS A 31 -12.39 14.86 -4.92
N ILE A 32 -11.37 14.19 -5.45
CA ILE A 32 -11.42 13.58 -6.79
C ILE A 32 -12.59 12.60 -6.92
N GLU A 33 -12.91 11.88 -5.83
CA GLU A 33 -14.08 11.02 -5.78
C GLU A 33 -14.67 10.98 -4.36
N ALA A 34 -15.99 11.13 -4.25
CA ALA A 34 -16.68 11.20 -2.97
C ALA A 34 -16.66 9.89 -2.16
N SER A 35 -16.48 8.75 -2.82
CA SER A 35 -16.42 7.42 -2.20
C SER A 35 -15.04 7.11 -1.61
N LEU A 36 -14.00 7.88 -1.97
CA LEU A 36 -12.62 7.63 -1.57
C LEU A 36 -12.15 8.70 -0.59
N THR A 37 -11.34 8.28 0.39
CA THR A 37 -10.64 9.21 1.27
C THR A 37 -9.23 9.45 0.73
N VAL A 38 -9.08 10.52 -0.04
CA VAL A 38 -7.84 10.83 -0.77
C VAL A 38 -7.21 12.12 -0.24
N TYR A 39 -5.88 12.11 -0.14
CA TYR A 39 -5.04 13.27 0.11
C TYR A 39 -4.00 13.38 -1.00
N SER A 40 -3.64 14.60 -1.41
CA SER A 40 -2.58 14.80 -2.39
C SER A 40 -1.86 16.12 -2.23
N ASN A 41 -0.77 16.29 -2.97
CA ASN A 41 -0.08 17.57 -3.13
C ASN A 41 0.27 17.81 -4.61
N ASP A 42 0.80 19.00 -4.90
CA ASP A 42 1.21 19.37 -6.25
C ASP A 42 2.55 18.73 -6.66
N ALA A 43 3.23 18.05 -5.73
CA ALA A 43 4.48 17.32 -5.98
C ALA A 43 4.26 15.91 -6.59
N GLY A 44 3.01 15.54 -6.90
CA GLY A 44 2.67 14.27 -7.52
C GLY A 44 2.47 13.12 -6.52
N ILE A 45 2.33 13.39 -5.22
CA ILE A 45 2.01 12.35 -4.23
C ILE A 45 0.50 12.32 -4.00
N ARG A 46 -0.08 11.13 -4.09
CA ARG A 46 -1.47 10.84 -3.71
C ARG A 46 -1.48 9.73 -2.66
N LEU A 47 -2.20 9.93 -1.57
CA LEU A 47 -2.43 8.95 -0.52
C LEU A 47 -3.92 8.62 -0.45
N ILE A 48 -4.24 7.34 -0.36
CA ILE A 48 -5.62 6.85 -0.16
C ILE A 48 -5.69 6.00 1.11
N ILE A 49 -6.75 6.21 1.88
CA ILE A 49 -7.11 5.35 3.02
C ILE A 49 -8.16 4.36 2.53
N THR A 50 -7.83 3.07 2.51
CA THR A 50 -8.69 2.02 1.94
C THR A 50 -9.70 1.44 2.91
N GLY A 51 -9.40 1.49 4.21
CA GLY A 51 -10.00 0.63 5.22
C GLY A 51 -9.23 -0.69 5.37
N VAL A 52 -9.46 -1.36 6.49
CA VAL A 52 -8.77 -2.59 6.91
C VAL A 52 -9.29 -3.80 6.11
N GLY A 53 -8.37 -4.66 5.71
CA GLY A 53 -8.62 -5.92 5.02
C GLY A 53 -8.41 -5.88 3.51
N LYS A 54 -8.01 -7.02 2.96
CA LYS A 54 -7.61 -7.18 1.55
C LYS A 54 -8.72 -6.85 0.56
N GLN A 55 -9.98 -7.05 0.92
CA GLN A 55 -11.12 -6.68 0.07
C GLN A 55 -11.27 -5.15 -0.05
N SER A 56 -11.14 -4.44 1.06
CA SER A 56 -11.17 -2.97 1.09
C SER A 56 -9.96 -2.38 0.36
N SER A 57 -8.77 -2.95 0.60
CA SER A 57 -7.54 -2.60 -0.11
C SER A 57 -7.68 -2.78 -1.62
N PHE A 58 -8.19 -3.93 -2.08
CA PHE A 58 -8.45 -4.20 -3.50
C PHE A 58 -9.43 -3.19 -4.10
N ALA A 59 -10.63 -3.04 -3.50
CA ALA A 59 -11.69 -2.21 -4.06
C ALA A 59 -11.28 -0.73 -4.19
N ALA A 60 -10.64 -0.17 -3.17
CA ALA A 60 -10.19 1.22 -3.19
C ALA A 60 -9.02 1.43 -4.16
N THR A 61 -8.08 0.48 -4.23
CA THR A 61 -6.93 0.53 -5.14
C THR A 61 -7.39 0.44 -6.60
N SER A 62 -8.24 -0.52 -6.96
CA SER A 62 -8.79 -0.64 -8.32
C SER A 62 -9.63 0.58 -8.68
N ARG A 63 -10.44 1.10 -7.75
CA ARG A 63 -11.24 2.30 -8.03
C ARG A 63 -10.36 3.52 -8.32
N LEU A 64 -9.29 3.70 -7.55
CA LEU A 64 -8.31 4.75 -7.80
C LEU A 64 -7.61 4.54 -9.14
N ALA A 65 -7.31 3.29 -9.50
CA ALA A 65 -6.71 2.93 -10.76
C ALA A 65 -7.61 3.28 -11.96
N ASP A 66 -8.92 3.07 -11.85
CA ASP A 66 -9.92 3.38 -12.87
C ASP A 66 -10.10 4.88 -13.11
N LEU A 67 -9.76 5.72 -12.13
CA LEU A 67 -9.80 7.18 -12.28
C LEU A 67 -8.66 7.74 -13.15
N ARG A 68 -7.70 6.90 -13.54
CA ARG A 68 -6.61 7.32 -14.42
C ARG A 68 -7.14 7.69 -15.79
N GLU A 69 -6.68 8.82 -16.30
CA GLU A 69 -6.77 9.08 -17.72
C GLU A 69 -5.66 8.27 -18.38
N ASN A 70 -6.02 7.30 -19.22
CA ASN A 70 -5.09 6.43 -19.95
C ASN A 70 -4.25 7.25 -20.95
N SER A 71 -3.28 8.02 -20.45
CA SER A 71 -2.30 8.71 -21.27
C SER A 71 -0.97 7.97 -21.16
N PHE A 72 -0.41 7.60 -22.32
CA PHE A 72 0.85 6.84 -22.42
C PHE A 72 2.08 7.61 -21.88
N GLU A 73 1.91 8.87 -21.47
CA GLU A 73 2.98 9.76 -21.00
C GLU A 73 3.12 9.79 -19.47
N GLU A 74 2.16 9.25 -18.72
CA GLU A 74 2.17 9.27 -17.24
C GLU A 74 2.90 8.06 -16.65
N ARG A 75 3.93 8.31 -15.83
CA ARG A 75 4.59 7.26 -15.04
C ARG A 75 4.03 7.26 -13.64
N GLU A 76 3.60 6.10 -13.18
CA GLU A 76 3.06 5.94 -11.84
C GLU A 76 3.79 4.89 -11.01
N GLY A 77 4.11 5.25 -9.77
CA GLY A 77 4.55 4.31 -8.74
C GLY A 77 3.41 3.99 -7.78
N TRP A 78 3.36 2.74 -7.31
CA TRP A 78 2.34 2.27 -6.37
C TRP A 78 3.03 1.65 -5.15
N LEU A 79 2.67 2.16 -3.97
CA LEU A 79 3.26 1.76 -2.70
C LEU A 79 2.14 1.42 -1.73
N ASN A 80 2.08 0.19 -1.26
CA ASN A 80 1.32 -0.13 -0.06
C ASN A 80 2.23 0.04 1.16
N ILE A 81 1.79 0.86 2.11
CA ILE A 81 2.52 1.16 3.35
C ILE A 81 1.58 0.89 4.51
N GLY A 82 1.98 0.01 5.41
CA GLY A 82 1.19 -0.33 6.58
C GLY A 82 2.04 -0.91 7.70
N ILE A 83 1.43 -1.09 8.86
CA ILE A 83 2.03 -1.81 9.98
C ILE A 83 1.84 -3.32 9.82
N ALA A 84 2.78 -4.10 10.32
CA ALA A 84 2.70 -5.55 10.33
C ALA A 84 3.24 -6.11 11.65
N GLY A 85 2.73 -7.26 12.06
CA GLY A 85 3.35 -8.09 13.08
C GLY A 85 4.46 -8.94 12.49
N HIS A 86 5.46 -9.32 13.28
CA HIS A 86 6.54 -10.20 12.83
C HIS A 86 7.06 -11.02 14.01
N LYS A 87 7.49 -12.25 13.74
CA LYS A 87 8.01 -13.18 14.76
C LYS A 87 9.21 -12.65 15.54
N SER A 88 10.23 -12.19 14.82
CA SER A 88 11.54 -11.83 15.39
C SER A 88 12.02 -10.40 15.09
N ALA A 89 11.38 -9.67 14.16
CA ALA A 89 11.84 -8.33 13.78
C ALA A 89 11.65 -7.32 14.91
N ASN A 90 12.58 -6.39 15.04
CA ASN A 90 12.50 -5.32 16.03
C ASN A 90 11.29 -4.42 15.76
N ILE A 91 10.60 -3.99 16.82
CA ILE A 91 9.54 -2.98 16.72
C ILE A 91 10.12 -1.71 16.06
N GLY A 92 9.44 -1.24 15.02
CA GLY A 92 9.86 -0.06 14.24
C GLY A 92 10.82 -0.37 13.08
N ALA A 93 11.19 -1.63 12.86
CA ALA A 93 11.92 -2.02 11.66
C ALA A 93 11.06 -1.82 10.39
N GLY A 94 11.65 -1.24 9.34
CA GLY A 94 11.05 -1.17 8.02
C GLY A 94 11.43 -2.38 7.18
N LEU A 95 10.46 -3.02 6.53
CA LEU A 95 10.64 -4.20 5.70
C LEU A 95 10.02 -3.97 4.31
N LEU A 96 10.73 -4.35 3.25
CA LEU A 96 10.21 -4.43 1.89
C LEU A 96 9.64 -5.83 1.64
N ALA A 97 8.43 -5.91 1.09
CA ALA A 97 7.88 -7.19 0.66
C ALA A 97 8.72 -7.78 -0.49
N ASN A 98 9.27 -8.99 -0.31
CA ASN A 98 9.94 -9.73 -1.40
C ASN A 98 9.08 -10.87 -1.97
N LYS A 99 8.03 -11.24 -1.24
CA LYS A 99 7.00 -12.21 -1.60
C LYS A 99 5.76 -11.87 -0.79
N ILE A 100 4.58 -11.92 -1.41
CA ILE A 100 3.30 -11.71 -0.73
C ILE A 100 2.49 -13.00 -0.87
N ILE A 101 1.97 -13.51 0.23
CA ILE A 101 1.18 -14.74 0.31
C ILE A 101 -0.19 -14.40 0.87
N ASP A 102 -1.26 -14.80 0.20
CA ASP A 102 -2.60 -14.82 0.81
C ASP A 102 -2.79 -16.13 1.57
N ALA A 103 -2.86 -16.05 2.89
CA ALA A 103 -3.01 -17.22 3.76
C ALA A 103 -4.28 -18.03 3.44
N SER A 104 -5.36 -17.36 3.02
CA SER A 104 -6.65 -18.01 2.78
C SER A 104 -6.68 -18.87 1.51
N SER A 105 -5.95 -18.47 0.47
CA SER A 105 -5.92 -19.15 -0.83
C SER A 105 -4.59 -19.86 -1.13
N ALA A 106 -3.58 -19.68 -0.27
CA ALA A 106 -2.20 -20.12 -0.46
C ALA A 106 -1.53 -19.60 -1.74
N LYS A 107 -2.10 -18.57 -2.39
CA LYS A 107 -1.50 -17.93 -3.56
C LYS A 107 -0.32 -17.06 -3.14
N ALA A 108 0.72 -17.06 -3.95
CA ALA A 108 1.90 -16.25 -3.74
C ALA A 108 2.24 -15.42 -4.98
N VAL A 109 2.72 -14.21 -4.75
CA VAL A 109 3.16 -13.26 -5.78
C VAL A 109 4.49 -12.64 -5.36
N TYR A 110 5.25 -12.14 -6.34
CA TYR A 110 6.61 -11.62 -6.14
C TYR A 110 6.66 -10.17 -6.64
N PRO A 111 6.55 -9.18 -5.74
CA PRO A 111 6.57 -7.78 -6.14
C PRO A 111 7.94 -7.38 -6.67
N VAL A 112 7.94 -6.55 -7.73
CA VAL A 112 9.13 -5.93 -8.31
C VAL A 112 8.92 -4.41 -8.38
N PRO A 113 9.98 -3.59 -8.23
CA PRO A 113 11.40 -3.95 -8.05
C PRO A 113 11.79 -4.22 -6.58
N LEU A 114 12.86 -5.01 -6.37
CA LEU A 114 13.51 -5.15 -5.06
C LEU A 114 14.57 -4.05 -4.90
N LEU A 115 14.47 -3.27 -3.82
CA LEU A 115 15.45 -2.24 -3.48
C LEU A 115 16.54 -2.87 -2.59
N LEU A 116 17.77 -2.95 -3.09
CA LEU A 116 18.87 -3.73 -2.49
C LEU A 116 19.24 -3.28 -1.06
N ASP A 117 19.06 -2.01 -0.73
CA ASP A 117 19.47 -1.43 0.55
C ASP A 117 18.35 -1.42 1.62
N ILE A 118 17.21 -2.06 1.34
CA ILE A 118 16.08 -2.15 2.27
C ILE A 118 15.95 -3.61 2.73
N PRO A 119 16.00 -3.90 4.04
CA PRO A 119 15.70 -5.22 4.56
C PRO A 119 14.37 -5.72 3.99
N SER A 120 14.33 -6.96 3.51
CA SER A 120 13.12 -7.52 2.91
C SER A 120 12.62 -8.73 3.69
N SER A 121 11.32 -8.96 3.64
CA SER A 121 10.67 -10.11 4.27
C SER A 121 9.54 -10.65 3.40
N VAL A 122 9.17 -11.90 3.65
CA VAL A 122 7.91 -12.46 3.16
C VAL A 122 6.78 -11.75 3.89
N VAL A 123 5.73 -11.40 3.16
CA VAL A 123 4.49 -10.86 3.70
C VAL A 123 3.41 -11.94 3.60
N ILE A 124 2.69 -12.17 4.69
CA ILE A 124 1.55 -13.07 4.77
C ILE A 124 0.31 -12.22 5.08
N THR A 125 -0.56 -12.11 4.08
CA THR A 125 -1.87 -11.45 4.21
C THR A 125 -2.86 -12.42 4.84
N VAL A 126 -3.37 -12.06 6.01
CA VAL A 126 -4.38 -12.82 6.76
C VAL A 126 -5.72 -12.08 6.79
N ASP A 127 -6.82 -12.81 6.96
CA ASP A 127 -8.17 -12.20 7.02
C ASP A 127 -8.51 -11.64 8.39
N GLN A 128 -7.79 -12.06 9.43
CA GLN A 128 -7.96 -11.63 10.82
C GLN A 128 -6.57 -11.44 11.44
N PRO A 129 -6.42 -10.54 12.44
CA PRO A 129 -5.15 -10.35 13.12
C PRO A 129 -4.58 -11.67 13.65
N ASP A 130 -3.39 -12.03 13.19
CA ASP A 130 -2.58 -13.09 13.79
C ASP A 130 -1.85 -12.51 15.02
N LEU A 131 -1.79 -13.28 16.11
CA LEU A 131 -1.12 -12.89 17.35
C LEU A 131 0.07 -13.79 17.69
N ASP A 132 0.23 -14.89 16.96
CA ASP A 132 1.24 -15.91 17.20
C ASP A 132 2.45 -15.76 16.27
N TYR A 133 2.24 -15.19 15.07
CA TYR A 133 3.29 -14.91 14.07
C TYR A 133 4.22 -16.12 13.86
N CYS A 134 3.67 -17.28 13.52
CA CYS A 134 4.40 -18.55 13.54
C CYS A 134 5.62 -18.60 12.60
N GLU A 135 5.55 -17.91 11.46
CA GLU A 135 6.58 -17.88 10.42
C GLU A 135 7.54 -16.68 10.56
N GLU A 136 8.75 -16.80 10.03
CA GLU A 136 9.68 -15.67 9.86
C GLU A 136 9.21 -14.78 8.69
N ALA A 137 8.09 -14.09 8.92
CA ALA A 137 7.39 -13.26 7.95
C ALA A 137 6.67 -12.09 8.63
N ALA A 138 6.34 -11.07 7.84
CA ALA A 138 5.45 -9.98 8.24
C ALA A 138 3.98 -10.39 8.02
N TYR A 139 3.17 -10.31 9.06
CA TYR A 139 1.74 -10.59 9.06
C TYR A 139 0.94 -9.29 9.05
N GLU A 140 0.06 -9.15 8.07
CA GLU A 140 -0.76 -7.96 7.80
C GLU A 140 -2.06 -8.37 7.08
N MET A 141 -2.90 -7.42 6.68
CA MET A 141 -4.26 -7.74 6.22
C MET A 141 -4.63 -7.17 4.84
N GLU A 142 -3.74 -6.48 4.12
CA GLU A 142 -4.06 -5.68 2.93
C GLU A 142 -3.22 -5.96 1.68
N ALA A 143 -1.96 -6.37 1.81
CA ALA A 143 -0.95 -6.33 0.74
C ALA A 143 -1.33 -7.18 -0.48
N PHE A 144 -1.89 -8.38 -0.27
CA PHE A 144 -2.35 -9.21 -1.38
C PHE A 144 -3.54 -8.59 -2.13
N GLY A 145 -4.42 -7.89 -1.41
CA GLY A 145 -5.53 -7.14 -2.01
C GLY A 145 -5.03 -5.98 -2.86
N PHE A 146 -4.07 -5.23 -2.35
CA PHE A 146 -3.37 -4.16 -3.08
C PHE A 146 -2.70 -4.69 -4.35
N TRP A 147 -1.95 -5.79 -4.25
CA TRP A 147 -1.24 -6.35 -5.41
C TRP A 147 -2.18 -6.89 -6.49
N SER A 148 -3.34 -7.40 -6.09
CA SER A 148 -4.30 -8.02 -7.00
C SER A 148 -5.19 -7.01 -7.74
N ALA A 149 -5.17 -5.74 -7.32
CA ALA A 149 -6.04 -4.65 -7.77
C ALA A 149 -5.68 -4.12 -9.16
#